data_AF-A0A7X7SHD4-F1
#
_entry.id   AF-A0A7X7SHD4-F1
#
_cell.length_a   1.000
_cell.length_b   1.000
_cell.length_c   1.000
_cell.angle_alpha   90.00
_cell.angle_beta   90.00
_cell.angle_gamma   90.00
#
_symmetry.space_group_name_H-M   'P 1'
#
loop_
_entity.id
_entity.type
_entity.pdbx_description
1 polymer ?
#
loop_
_entity_poly.entity_id
_entity_poly.type
_entity_poly.pdbx_seq_one_letter_code
_entity_poly.pdbx_strand_id
1 'polypeptide(L)'
;MSVLGDHARCSSDVEVLLETDAERPGTLFLTLIPLGAHGTGPEWAANPVCDAKLRLERMDGVFPFSHSEELALSIGPERGEPIRKEIATSSGLIHFTAFAVTDALFELPPRVARPYAGYFLVP
;
A
#
# COMPACT_ATOMS: atom_id res chain seq x y z
N MET A 1 -7.61 0.29 2.26
CA MET A 1 -7.08 1.30 1.32
C MET A 1 -7.53 0.94 -0.08
N SER A 2 -8.07 1.89 -0.84
CA SER A 2 -8.43 1.63 -2.24
C SER A 2 -7.23 1.89 -3.16
N VAL A 3 -7.02 1.02 -4.13
CA VAL A 3 -6.01 1.14 -5.18
C VAL A 3 -6.68 1.20 -6.54
N LEU A 4 -6.06 1.94 -7.45
CA LEU A 4 -6.47 2.07 -8.84
C LEU A 4 -5.29 1.64 -9.68
N GLY A 5 -5.55 0.75 -10.63
CA GLY A 5 -4.55 0.31 -11.58
C GLY A 5 -4.78 0.96 -12.94
N ASP A 6 -3.69 1.12 -13.68
CA ASP A 6 -3.70 1.81 -14.96
C ASP A 6 -4.26 0.94 -16.10
N HIS A 7 -4.53 -0.36 -15.85
CA HIS A 7 -5.12 -1.28 -16.81
C HIS A 7 -6.65 -1.41 -16.66
N ALA A 8 -7.40 -1.26 -17.75
CA ALA A 8 -8.85 -1.49 -17.84
C ALA A 8 -9.72 -0.77 -16.78
N ARG A 9 -9.27 0.41 -16.30
CA ARG A 9 -9.88 1.19 -15.21
C ARG A 9 -10.16 0.34 -13.97
N CYS A 10 -9.25 -0.57 -13.66
CA CYS A 10 -9.43 -1.49 -12.55
C CYS A 10 -9.32 -0.77 -11.21
N SER A 11 -10.05 -1.29 -10.23
CA SER A 11 -10.02 -0.83 -8.84
C SER A 11 -10.03 -2.03 -7.91
N SER A 12 -9.35 -1.92 -6.79
CA SER A 12 -9.34 -2.93 -5.73
C SER A 12 -9.31 -2.25 -4.39
N ASP A 13 -9.74 -2.96 -3.36
CA ASP A 13 -9.43 -2.62 -1.99
C ASP A 13 -8.32 -3.54 -1.46
N VAL A 14 -7.45 -2.96 -0.65
CA VAL A 14 -6.35 -3.64 0.05
C VAL A 14 -6.51 -3.38 1.53
N GLU A 15 -6.67 -4.44 2.31
CA GLU A 15 -6.62 -4.37 3.77
C GLU A 15 -5.16 -4.11 4.19
N VAL A 16 -4.96 -3.17 5.11
CA VAL A 16 -3.63 -2.77 5.57
C VAL A 16 -3.59 -2.99 7.08
N LEU A 17 -2.70 -3.88 7.52
CA LEU A 17 -2.43 -4.14 8.92
C LEU A 17 -1.01 -3.70 9.24
N LEU A 18 -0.86 -3.00 10.36
CA LEU A 18 0.41 -2.52 10.88
C LEU A 18 0.59 -3.09 12.28
N GLU A 19 1.67 -3.84 12.47
CA GLU A 19 2.01 -4.46 13.75
C GLU A 19 3.43 -4.08 14.15
N THR A 20 3.66 -3.96 15.45
CA THR A 20 5.00 -3.83 16.04
C THR A 20 5.21 -4.98 17.01
N ASP A 21 6.44 -5.45 17.15
CA ASP A 21 6.81 -6.52 18.09
C ASP A 21 7.75 -5.94 19.16
N ALA A 22 7.37 -6.11 20.43
CA ALA A 22 8.16 -5.64 21.56
C ALA A 22 9.50 -6.39 21.71
N GLU A 23 9.58 -7.64 21.22
CA GLU A 23 10.82 -8.42 21.20
C GLU A 23 11.74 -8.02 20.04
N ARG A 24 11.19 -7.34 19.02
CA ARG A 24 11.92 -6.84 17.84
C ARG A 24 11.75 -5.31 17.70
N PRO A 25 12.27 -4.53 18.67
CA PRO A 25 12.17 -3.08 18.61
C PRO A 25 12.80 -2.52 17.32
N GLY A 26 12.19 -1.47 16.77
CA GLY A 26 12.64 -0.84 15.52
C GLY A 26 12.26 -1.60 14.25
N THR A 27 11.27 -2.50 14.34
CA THR A 27 10.67 -3.19 13.18
C THR A 27 9.17 -2.91 13.15
N LEU A 28 8.66 -2.51 11.99
CA LEU A 28 7.23 -2.43 11.68
C LEU A 28 6.88 -3.54 10.69
N PHE A 29 5.84 -4.31 10.99
CA PHE A 29 5.32 -5.33 10.10
C PHE A 29 4.10 -4.78 9.37
N LEU A 30 4.24 -4.63 8.06
CA LEU A 30 3.16 -4.28 7.16
C LEU A 30 2.59 -5.56 6.56
N THR A 31 1.30 -5.81 6.74
CA THR A 31 0.58 -6.86 6.02
C THR A 31 -0.45 -6.23 5.10
N LEU A 32 -0.38 -6.56 3.81
CA LEU A 32 -1.30 -6.12 2.78
C LEU A 32 -2.13 -7.30 2.33
N ILE A 33 -3.46 -7.19 2.37
CA ILE A 33 -4.35 -8.25 1.92
C ILE A 33 -5.22 -7.72 0.78
N PRO A 34 -4.94 -8.09 -0.47
CA PRO A 34 -5.79 -7.72 -1.60
C PRO A 34 -7.17 -8.36 -1.44
N LEU A 35 -8.24 -7.56 -1.54
CA LEU A 35 -9.61 -8.05 -1.35
C LEU A 35 -10.28 -8.50 -2.66
N GLY A 36 -9.55 -8.45 -3.77
CA GLY A 36 -10.05 -8.70 -5.11
C GLY A 36 -10.27 -7.40 -5.88
N ALA A 37 -10.06 -7.49 -7.19
CA ALA A 37 -10.14 -6.37 -8.11
C ALA A 37 -11.33 -6.48 -9.06
N HIS A 38 -11.79 -5.33 -9.52
CA HIS A 38 -12.81 -5.20 -10.54
C HIS A 38 -12.37 -4.19 -11.59
N GLY A 39 -12.50 -4.55 -12.87
CA GLY A 39 -12.27 -3.66 -14.00
C GLY A 39 -13.45 -3.67 -14.96
N THR A 40 -13.34 -2.89 -16.03
CA THR A 40 -14.42 -2.74 -17.02
C THR A 40 -13.88 -2.86 -18.44
N GLY A 41 -14.71 -3.41 -19.34
CA GLY A 41 -14.40 -3.51 -20.77
C GLY A 41 -13.76 -4.85 -21.18
N PRO A 42 -13.55 -5.02 -22.50
CA PRO A 42 -13.04 -6.27 -23.07
C PRO A 42 -11.60 -6.58 -22.64
N GLU A 43 -10.80 -5.57 -22.33
CA GLU A 43 -9.44 -5.74 -21.81
C GLU A 43 -9.43 -6.45 -20.45
N TRP A 44 -10.31 -6.03 -19.52
CA TRP A 44 -10.47 -6.71 -18.24
C TRP A 44 -10.98 -8.15 -18.40
N ALA A 45 -11.92 -8.37 -19.32
CA ALA A 45 -12.45 -9.72 -19.59
C ALA A 45 -11.37 -10.66 -20.16
N ALA A 46 -10.41 -10.14 -20.91
CA ALA A 46 -9.29 -10.90 -21.45
C ALA A 46 -8.17 -11.13 -20.41
N ASN A 47 -7.94 -10.15 -19.52
CA ASN A 47 -6.91 -10.22 -18.49
C ASN A 47 -7.38 -9.52 -17.19
N PRO A 48 -8.04 -10.25 -16.26
CA PRO A 48 -8.62 -9.66 -15.05
C PRO A 48 -7.56 -9.45 -13.95
N VAL A 49 -6.50 -8.70 -14.26
CA VAL A 49 -5.42 -8.35 -13.32
C VAL A 49 -5.33 -6.84 -13.20
N CYS A 50 -5.34 -6.37 -11.95
CA CYS A 50 -5.17 -4.97 -11.61
C CYS A 50 -3.76 -4.73 -11.07
N ASP A 51 -2.91 -4.17 -11.91
CA ASP A 51 -1.57 -3.76 -11.50
C ASP A 51 -1.62 -2.37 -10.88
N ALA A 52 -1.21 -2.26 -9.63
CA ALA A 52 -1.17 -1.03 -8.86
C ALA A 52 0.19 -0.85 -8.18
N LYS A 53 0.52 0.39 -7.84
CA LYS A 53 1.71 0.71 -7.03
C LYS A 53 1.28 1.32 -5.71
N LEU A 54 1.93 0.88 -4.65
CA LEU A 54 1.81 1.42 -3.32
C LEU A 54 3.11 2.12 -2.96
N ARG A 55 3.05 3.41 -2.62
CA ARG A 55 4.18 4.13 -2.05
C ARG A 55 4.11 4.06 -0.53
N LEU A 56 5.23 3.64 0.06
CA LEU A 56 5.46 3.59 1.49
C LEU A 56 6.41 4.72 1.84
N GLU A 57 5.94 5.66 2.65
CA GLU A 57 6.76 6.76 3.16
C GLU A 57 6.92 6.59 4.66
N ARG A 58 8.16 6.71 5.13
CA ARG A 58 8.46 6.72 6.56
C ARG A 58 9.40 7.86 6.90
N MET A 59 9.17 8.45 8.06
CA MET A 59 10.14 9.31 8.71
C MET A 59 10.62 8.67 10.00
N ASP A 60 11.93 8.68 10.19
CA ASP A 60 12.59 8.17 11.38
C ASP A 60 13.78 9.06 11.78
N GLY A 61 14.47 8.69 12.86
CA GLY A 61 15.62 9.43 13.38
C GLY A 61 16.93 9.23 12.60
N VAL A 62 16.92 8.52 11.46
CA VAL A 62 18.13 8.15 10.71
C VAL A 62 18.23 8.98 9.43
N PHE A 63 19.37 9.63 9.19
CA PHE A 63 19.59 10.39 7.96
C PHE A 63 19.67 9.46 6.72
N PRO A 64 18.97 9.77 5.61
CA PRO A 64 18.04 10.89 5.44
C PRO A 64 16.71 10.58 6.15
N PHE A 65 16.27 11.47 7.04
CA PHE A 65 15.15 11.28 7.97
C PHE A 65 13.80 10.91 7.30
N SER A 66 13.72 10.93 5.98
CA SER A 66 12.58 10.50 5.18
C SER A 66 13.03 9.45 4.17
N HIS A 67 12.29 8.35 4.12
CA HIS A 67 12.55 7.21 3.25
C HIS A 67 11.28 6.90 2.46
N SER A 68 11.44 6.62 1.18
CA SER A 68 10.34 6.28 0.28
C SER A 68 10.67 4.99 -0.45
N GLU A 69 9.69 4.10 -0.54
CA GLU A 69 9.79 2.84 -1.26
C GLU A 69 8.48 2.56 -2.00
N GLU A 70 8.57 1.98 -3.19
CA GLU A 70 7.40 1.54 -3.95
C GLU A 70 7.26 0.01 -3.91
N LEU A 71 6.03 -0.44 -3.75
CA LEU A 71 5.65 -1.84 -3.83
C LEU A 71 4.67 -2.02 -5.00
N ALA A 72 5.04 -2.87 -5.95
CA ALA A 72 4.12 -3.30 -7.00
C ALA A 72 3.15 -4.35 -6.46
N LEU A 73 1.88 -4.23 -6.84
CA LEU A 73 0.80 -5.13 -6.47
C LEU A 73 0.10 -5.58 -7.75
N SER A 74 -0.01 -6.88 -7.97
CA SER A 74 -0.85 -7.46 -9.03
C SER A 74 -2.03 -8.16 -8.39
N ILE A 75 -3.23 -7.61 -8.59
CA ILE A 75 -4.44 -8.03 -7.87
C ILE A 75 -5.42 -8.67 -8.85
N GLY A 76 -5.71 -9.96 -8.63
CA GLY A 76 -6.72 -10.69 -9.39
C GLY A 76 -8.16 -10.37 -8.95
N PRO A 77 -9.16 -11.02 -9.57
CA PRO A 77 -10.57 -10.74 -9.27
C PRO A 77 -11.02 -11.26 -7.90
N GLU A 78 -10.28 -12.20 -7.32
CA GLU A 78 -10.55 -12.78 -6.01
C GLU A 78 -9.60 -12.26 -4.93
N ARG A 79 -9.93 -12.52 -3.66
CA ARG A 79 -9.07 -12.18 -2.53
C ARG A 79 -7.69 -12.83 -2.71
N GLY A 80 -6.64 -12.02 -2.66
CA GLY A 80 -5.26 -12.45 -2.81
C GLY A 80 -4.65 -12.96 -1.50
N GLU A 81 -3.47 -13.55 -1.60
CA GLU A 81 -2.68 -13.94 -0.45
C GLU A 81 -2.14 -12.70 0.30
N PRO A 82 -2.04 -12.75 1.64
CA PRO A 82 -1.40 -11.69 2.42
C PRO A 82 0.07 -11.50 2.04
N ILE A 83 0.44 -10.26 1.70
CA ILE A 83 1.83 -9.85 1.45
C ILE A 83 2.36 -9.22 2.75
N ARG A 84 3.31 -9.88 3.40
CA ARG A 84 3.97 -9.38 4.61
C ARG A 84 5.31 -8.74 4.26
N LYS A 85 5.55 -7.53 4.76
CA LYS A 85 6.78 -6.77 4.61
C LYS A 85 7.28 -6.30 5.96
N GLU A 86 8.53 -6.61 6.25
CA GLU A 86 9.24 -6.03 7.39
C GLU A 86 9.85 -4.69 6.98
N ILE A 87 9.63 -3.67 7.79
CA ILE A 87 10.15 -2.33 7.58
C ILE A 87 11.04 -2.02 8.77
N ALA A 88 12.34 -1.88 8.51
CA ALA A 88 13.28 -1.40 9.50
C ALA A 88 12.98 0.09 9.76
N THR A 89 12.55 0.39 10.98
CA THR A 89 12.21 1.75 11.42
C THR A 89 13.23 2.32 12.40
N SER A 90 14.27 1.54 12.73
CA SER A 90 15.35 1.91 13.65
C SER A 90 14.82 2.36 15.02
N SER A 91 15.57 3.15 15.78
CA SER A 91 15.20 3.53 17.15
C SER A 91 14.13 4.63 17.25
N GLY A 92 13.40 4.95 16.18
CA GLY A 92 12.30 5.92 16.30
C GLY A 92 11.56 6.20 15.00
N LEU A 93 10.51 5.41 14.73
CA LEU A 93 9.52 5.75 13.71
C LEU A 93 8.74 7.00 14.17
N ILE A 94 8.91 8.11 13.47
CA ILE A 94 8.16 9.34 13.72
C ILE A 94 6.81 9.26 13.01
N HIS A 95 6.83 8.77 11.77
CA HIS A 95 5.67 8.75 10.91
C HIS A 95 5.78 7.64 9.88
N PHE A 96 4.66 6.98 9.60
CA PHE A 96 4.53 6.04 8.50
C PHE A 96 3.23 6.31 7.74
N THR A 97 3.32 6.35 6.42
CA THR A 97 2.16 6.41 5.53
C THR A 97 2.29 5.43 4.37
N ALA A 98 1.19 4.75 4.06
CA ALA A 98 1.03 3.95 2.85
C ALA A 98 -0.10 4.53 1.99
N PHE A 99 0.18 4.80 0.71
CA PHE A 99 -0.82 5.33 -0.23
C PHE A 99 -0.60 4.83 -1.67
N ALA A 100 -1.72 4.58 -2.37
CA ALA A 100 -1.68 4.20 -3.77
C ALA A 100 -1.13 5.36 -4.63
N VAL A 101 -0.29 5.01 -5.60
CA VAL A 101 0.21 5.93 -6.63
C VAL A 101 -0.22 5.42 -8.00
N THR A 102 -0.73 6.33 -8.82
CA THR A 102 -1.15 6.10 -10.21
C THR A 102 -0.70 7.29 -11.03
N ASP A 103 -0.26 7.03 -12.26
CA ASP A 103 0.11 8.08 -13.21
C ASP A 103 -1.15 8.74 -13.83
N ALA A 104 -2.33 8.14 -13.63
CA ALA A 104 -3.62 8.54 -14.18
C ALA A 104 -4.46 9.40 -13.22
N LEU A 105 -3.83 10.20 -12.35
CA LEU A 105 -4.48 11.00 -11.27
C LEU A 105 -5.67 11.87 -11.74
N PHE A 106 -5.73 12.23 -13.02
CA PHE A 106 -6.79 13.04 -13.64
C PHE A 106 -7.83 12.25 -14.45
N GLU A 107 -7.64 10.94 -14.67
CA GLU A 107 -8.59 10.07 -15.40
C GLU A 107 -9.47 9.22 -14.45
N LEU A 108 -9.33 9.42 -13.14
CA LEU A 108 -10.03 8.65 -12.12
C LEU A 108 -11.49 9.10 -11.98
N PRO A 109 -12.47 8.17 -11.86
CA PRO A 109 -13.72 8.50 -11.20
C PRO A 109 -13.42 8.93 -9.75
N PRO A 110 -14.16 9.89 -9.17
CA PRO A 110 -13.88 10.39 -7.83
C PRO A 110 -14.00 9.26 -6.80
N ARG A 111 -12.86 8.71 -6.40
CA ARG A 111 -12.73 7.73 -5.31
C ARG A 111 -11.70 8.28 -4.33
N VAL A 112 -12.16 8.55 -3.11
CA VAL A 112 -11.30 9.05 -2.04
C VAL A 112 -10.51 7.88 -1.48
N ALA A 113 -9.27 7.69 -1.92
CA ALA A 113 -8.33 6.84 -1.22
C ALA A 113 -7.83 7.61 0.01
N ARG A 114 -8.22 7.18 1.22
CA ARG A 114 -7.64 7.74 2.43
C ARG A 114 -6.28 7.09 2.67
N PRO A 115 -5.19 7.86 2.81
CA PRO A 115 -3.92 7.31 3.21
C PRO A 115 -4.05 6.66 4.59
N TYR A 116 -3.35 5.55 4.80
CA TYR A 116 -3.22 4.96 6.13
C TYR A 116 -1.99 5.57 6.78
N ALA A 117 -2.22 6.37 7.82
CA ALA A 117 -1.17 7.04 8.58
C ALA A 117 -1.19 6.55 10.03
N GLY A 118 0.00 6.27 10.57
CA GLY A 118 0.21 5.95 11.98
C GLY A 118 1.31 6.82 12.57
N TYR A 119 1.19 7.08 13.87
CA TYR A 119 2.23 7.72 14.68
C TYR A 119 2.58 6.80 15.82
N PHE A 120 3.87 6.68 16.11
CA PHE A 120 4.36 5.97 17.28
C PHE A 120 5.21 6.94 18.10
N LEU A 121 4.88 7.06 19.38
CA LEU A 121 5.69 7.83 20.31
C LEU A 121 6.77 6.89 20.85
N VAL A 122 8.03 7.25 20.62
CA VAL A 122 9.18 6.66 21.31
C VAL A 122 9.15 7.15 22.78
N PRO A 123 9.31 6.28 23.78
CA PRO A 123 9.51 6.73 25.16
C PRO A 123 10.80 7.54 25.35
#